data_AF-A0A8H3WUK8-F1
#
_entry.id   AF-A0A8H3WUK8-F1
#
_cell.length_a   1.000
_cell.length_b   1.000
_cell.length_c   1.000
_cell.angle_alpha   90.00
_cell.angle_beta   90.00
_cell.angle_gamma   90.00
#
_symmetry.space_group_name_H-M   'P 1'
#
loop_
_entity.id
_entity.type
_entity.pdbx_description
1 polymer ?
#
loop_
_entity_poly.entity_id
_entity_poly.type
_entity_poly.pdbx_seq_one_letter_code
_entity_poly.pdbx_strand_id
1 'polypeptide(L)'
;MKLSISIFVAIIATSVSAGSHGWGRPQNLDKIPRDKPLPLHQMPECWQGCFQSTNHAYGGGDFNTISQHDFCEDKWAHLRSWAKTWGHTCGMNECKDKEDGYRMVRWFNSICMI
;
A
#
# COMPACT_ATOMS: atom_id res chain seq x y z
N MET A 1 8.84 55.90 -16.14
CA MET A 1 7.56 55.24 -15.80
C MET A 1 7.76 53.73 -15.80
N LYS A 2 7.49 53.11 -14.65
CA LYS A 2 7.13 51.70 -14.34
C LYS A 2 7.90 50.56 -15.05
N LEU A 3 8.95 50.06 -14.38
CA LEU A 3 9.37 48.66 -14.46
C LEU A 3 8.34 47.80 -13.71
N SER A 4 7.63 46.91 -14.40
CA SER A 4 6.76 45.92 -13.75
C SER A 4 7.52 44.60 -13.64
N ILE A 5 8.04 44.31 -12.45
CA ILE A 5 8.63 43.01 -12.13
C ILE A 5 7.48 42.09 -11.69
N SER A 6 7.08 41.18 -12.58
CA SER A 6 6.11 40.13 -12.24
C SER A 6 6.84 39.01 -11.52
N ILE A 7 6.71 38.95 -10.20
CA ILE A 7 7.22 37.85 -9.37
C ILE A 7 6.19 36.72 -9.45
N PHE A 8 6.43 35.75 -10.33
CA PHE A 8 5.73 34.47 -10.29
C PHE A 8 6.31 33.66 -9.12
N VAL A 9 5.57 33.62 -8.01
CA VAL A 9 5.86 32.71 -6.90
C VAL A 9 5.46 31.30 -7.35
N ALA A 10 6.43 30.57 -7.89
CA ALA A 10 6.29 29.13 -8.11
C ALA A 10 6.31 28.43 -6.75
N ILE A 11 5.14 28.14 -6.21
CA ILE A 11 4.99 27.25 -5.05
C ILE A 11 5.26 25.83 -5.56
N ILE A 12 6.53 25.42 -5.55
CA ILE A 12 6.88 24.01 -5.68
C ILE A 12 6.51 23.38 -4.33
N ALA A 13 5.31 22.84 -4.23
CA ALA A 13 4.91 21.98 -3.13
C ALA A 13 5.73 20.68 -3.22
N THR A 14 6.95 20.71 -2.68
CA THR A 14 7.69 19.49 -2.37
C THR A 14 7.08 18.89 -1.11
N SER A 15 6.00 18.13 -1.28
CA SER A 15 5.53 17.24 -0.23
C SER A 15 6.52 16.08 -0.12
N VAL A 16 7.66 16.32 0.52
CA VAL A 16 8.57 15.26 0.96
C VAL A 16 7.87 14.62 2.16
N SER A 17 7.10 13.55 1.94
CA SER A 17 6.56 12.77 3.04
C SER A 17 7.71 11.98 3.67
N ALA A 18 8.45 12.62 4.56
CA ALA A 18 9.25 11.92 5.54
C ALA A 18 8.30 11.26 6.55
N GLY A 19 8.36 9.94 6.66
CA GLY A 19 7.85 9.20 7.83
C GLY A 19 6.59 8.37 7.61
N SER A 20 6.77 7.07 7.37
CA SER A 20 6.11 6.04 8.17
C SER A 20 6.91 4.76 8.05
N HIS A 21 7.15 4.06 9.16
CA HIS A 21 7.64 2.67 9.18
C HIS A 21 6.55 1.71 8.64
N GLY A 22 6.07 1.97 7.43
CA GLY A 22 4.91 1.31 6.85
C GLY A 22 5.04 1.28 5.34
N TRP A 23 4.72 0.12 4.76
CA TRP A 23 4.43 -0.14 3.35
C TRP A 23 5.17 0.83 2.42
N GLY A 24 6.48 0.56 2.23
CA GLY A 24 7.33 1.37 1.35
C GLY A 24 6.76 1.41 -0.06
N ARG A 25 7.07 2.48 -0.82
CA ARG A 25 6.78 2.48 -2.27
C ARG A 25 7.75 1.53 -2.97
N PRO A 26 7.28 0.71 -3.93
CA PRO A 26 8.16 -0.09 -4.76
C PRO A 26 9.21 0.78 -5.43
N GLN A 27 10.48 0.36 -5.38
CA GLN A 27 11.56 1.05 -6.10
C GLN A 27 11.63 0.61 -7.56
N ASN A 28 11.19 -0.61 -7.87
CA ASN A 28 11.20 -1.21 -9.22
C ASN A 28 9.82 -1.75 -9.61
N LEU A 29 8.82 -0.87 -9.73
CA LEU A 29 7.45 -1.26 -10.08
C LEU A 29 7.39 -2.01 -11.44
N ASP A 30 8.29 -1.72 -12.36
CA ASP A 30 8.46 -2.36 -13.66
C ASP A 30 8.81 -3.86 -13.58
N LYS A 31 9.42 -4.29 -12.48
CA LYS A 31 9.75 -5.70 -12.24
C LYS A 31 8.57 -6.50 -11.65
N ILE A 32 7.53 -5.82 -11.18
CA ILE A 32 6.38 -6.47 -10.54
C ILE A 32 5.44 -7.00 -11.63
N PRO A 33 5.04 -8.30 -11.59
CA PRO A 33 4.16 -8.88 -12.59
C PRO A 33 2.82 -8.14 -12.72
N ARG A 34 2.43 -7.80 -13.95
CA ARG A 34 1.17 -7.09 -14.26
C ARG A 34 -0.06 -7.99 -14.33
N ASP A 35 0.16 -9.29 -14.47
CA ASP A 35 -0.87 -10.30 -14.77
C ASP A 35 -1.05 -11.32 -13.64
N LYS A 36 -0.18 -11.32 -12.62
CA LYS A 36 -0.28 -12.25 -11.51
C LYS A 36 -1.15 -11.69 -10.39
N PRO A 37 -2.08 -12.47 -9.83
CA PRO A 37 -2.83 -12.07 -8.65
C PRO A 37 -1.93 -12.06 -7.41
N LEU A 38 -2.44 -11.47 -6.33
CA LEU A 38 -1.78 -11.53 -5.03
C LEU A 38 -1.61 -12.99 -4.57
N PRO A 39 -0.41 -13.40 -4.11
CA PRO A 39 -0.20 -14.73 -3.56
C PRO A 39 -0.72 -14.79 -2.12
N LEU A 40 -2.03 -14.64 -1.94
CA LEU A 40 -2.66 -14.51 -0.62
C LEU A 40 -2.39 -15.73 0.28
N HIS A 41 -2.31 -16.93 -0.29
CA HIS A 41 -1.98 -18.16 0.43
C HIS A 41 -0.60 -18.14 1.14
N GLN A 42 0.28 -17.20 0.80
CA GLN A 42 1.62 -17.09 1.38
C GLN A 42 1.67 -16.18 2.62
N MET A 43 0.62 -15.41 2.90
CA MET A 43 0.54 -14.57 4.11
C MET A 43 -0.01 -15.37 5.30
N PRO A 44 0.16 -14.91 6.55
CA PRO A 44 -0.47 -15.54 7.71
C PRO A 44 -1.99 -15.70 7.57
N GLU A 45 -2.55 -16.80 8.07
CA GLU A 45 -3.99 -17.11 7.92
C GLU A 45 -4.89 -16.00 8.49
N CYS A 46 -4.52 -15.41 9.62
CA CYS A 46 -5.28 -14.29 10.20
C CYS A 46 -5.35 -13.08 9.24
N TRP A 47 -4.25 -12.78 8.52
CA TRP A 47 -4.20 -11.72 7.52
C TRP A 47 -4.96 -12.10 6.24
N GLN A 48 -4.96 -13.38 5.85
CA GLN A 48 -5.82 -13.85 4.77
C GLN A 48 -7.29 -13.56 5.09
N GLY A 49 -7.72 -13.89 6.32
CA GLY A 49 -9.07 -13.56 6.81
C GLY A 49 -9.37 -12.07 6.79
N CYS A 50 -8.39 -11.22 7.15
CA CYS A 50 -8.55 -9.77 7.12
C CYS A 50 -8.72 -9.22 5.70
N PHE A 51 -7.92 -9.69 4.75
CA PHE A 51 -8.06 -9.30 3.35
C PHE A 51 -9.44 -9.68 2.82
N GLN A 52 -9.94 -10.89 3.11
CA GLN A 52 -11.26 -11.32 2.63
C GLN A 52 -12.41 -10.58 3.30
N SER A 53 -12.41 -10.49 4.64
CA SER A 53 -13.51 -9.87 5.39
C SER A 53 -13.66 -8.37 5.13
N THR A 54 -12.56 -7.68 4.81
CA THR A 54 -12.56 -6.24 4.57
C THR A 54 -12.35 -5.87 3.09
N ASN A 55 -12.43 -6.85 2.18
CA ASN A 55 -12.22 -6.65 0.74
C ASN A 55 -13.15 -5.56 0.17
N HIS A 56 -14.41 -5.55 0.63
CA HIS A 56 -15.41 -4.55 0.26
C HIS A 56 -14.99 -3.10 0.53
N ALA A 57 -13.98 -2.88 1.39
CA ALA A 57 -13.51 -1.56 1.79
C ALA A 57 -12.17 -1.16 1.16
N TYR A 58 -11.54 -2.02 0.36
CA TYR A 58 -10.23 -1.73 -0.25
C TYR A 58 -10.29 -0.60 -1.29
N GLY A 59 -11.39 -0.51 -2.04
CA GLY A 59 -11.64 0.57 -3.01
C GLY A 59 -10.76 0.55 -4.27
N GLY A 60 -9.62 -0.14 -4.25
CA GLY A 60 -8.72 -0.33 -5.39
C GLY A 60 -9.02 -1.56 -6.26
N GLY A 61 -10.07 -2.30 -5.95
CA GLY A 61 -10.45 -3.55 -6.63
C GLY A 61 -10.80 -4.66 -5.65
N ASP A 62 -10.63 -5.90 -6.10
CA ASP A 62 -10.81 -7.12 -5.29
C ASP A 62 -9.43 -7.76 -5.03
N PHE A 63 -9.08 -8.02 -3.78
CA PHE A 63 -7.80 -8.65 -3.42
C PHE A 63 -7.57 -10.02 -4.07
N ASN A 64 -8.63 -10.73 -4.45
CA ASN A 64 -8.54 -12.04 -5.10
C ASN A 64 -8.15 -11.94 -6.58
N THR A 65 -8.38 -10.79 -7.22
CA THR A 65 -8.19 -10.62 -8.67
C THR A 65 -7.28 -9.46 -9.05
N ILE A 66 -7.00 -8.53 -8.13
CA ILE A 66 -6.08 -7.42 -8.39
C ILE A 66 -4.69 -7.96 -8.73
N SER A 67 -4.05 -7.34 -9.72
CA SER A 67 -2.68 -7.69 -10.06
C SER A 67 -1.71 -7.27 -8.95
N GLN A 68 -0.61 -8.00 -8.79
CA GLN A 68 0.46 -7.60 -7.88
C GLN A 68 0.96 -6.19 -8.21
N HIS A 69 1.12 -5.87 -9.49
CA HIS A 69 1.52 -4.55 -9.93
C HIS A 69 0.57 -3.45 -9.41
N ASP A 70 -0.74 -3.56 -9.63
CA ASP A 70 -1.68 -2.50 -9.26
C ASP A 70 -1.81 -2.35 -7.73
N PHE A 71 -1.74 -3.47 -7.00
CA PHE A 71 -1.69 -3.46 -5.54
C PHE A 71 -0.44 -2.76 -5.02
N CYS A 72 0.74 -3.06 -5.58
CA CYS A 72 2.01 -2.49 -5.17
C CYS A 72 2.19 -1.04 -5.63
N GLU A 73 1.66 -0.67 -6.80
CA GLU A 73 1.60 0.71 -7.28
C GLU A 73 0.86 1.60 -6.27
N ASP A 74 -0.16 1.02 -5.61
CA ASP A 74 -1.04 1.72 -4.66
C ASP A 74 -1.57 3.01 -5.28
N LYS A 75 -2.06 2.91 -6.52
CA LYS A 75 -2.60 4.05 -7.25
C LYS A 75 -3.76 4.63 -6.43
N TRP A 76 -3.79 5.95 -6.28
CA TRP A 76 -4.76 6.66 -5.42
C TRP A 76 -4.70 6.32 -3.92
N ALA A 77 -3.65 5.64 -3.46
CA ALA A 77 -3.45 5.30 -2.05
C ALA A 77 -4.55 4.40 -1.45
N HIS A 78 -5.15 3.52 -2.26
CA HIS A 78 -6.16 2.55 -1.81
C HIS A 78 -5.61 1.59 -0.74
N LEU A 79 -4.46 0.96 -0.99
CA LEU A 79 -3.79 0.08 -0.03
C LEU A 79 -3.38 0.84 1.22
N ARG A 80 -2.78 2.01 1.09
CA ARG A 80 -2.39 2.81 2.26
C ARG A 80 -3.60 3.20 3.12
N SER A 81 -4.73 3.55 2.50
CA SER A 81 -5.95 3.94 3.21
C SER A 81 -6.61 2.73 3.87
N TRP A 82 -6.73 1.61 3.16
CA TRP A 82 -7.25 0.35 3.68
C TRP A 82 -6.38 -0.16 4.84
N ALA A 83 -5.06 -0.18 4.69
CA ALA A 83 -4.13 -0.70 5.69
C ALA A 83 -4.19 0.11 6.99
N LYS A 84 -4.35 1.44 6.92
CA LYS A 84 -4.46 2.30 8.12
C LYS A 84 -5.76 2.15 8.88
N THR A 85 -6.81 1.66 8.23
CA THR A 85 -8.15 1.57 8.80
C THR A 85 -8.55 0.11 8.97
N TRP A 86 -9.11 -0.48 7.92
CA TRP A 86 -9.64 -1.84 7.89
C TRP A 86 -8.58 -2.91 8.17
N GLY A 87 -7.44 -2.82 7.50
CA GLY A 87 -6.34 -3.77 7.67
C GLY A 87 -5.78 -3.73 9.10
N HIS A 88 -5.49 -2.55 9.63
CA HIS A 88 -4.97 -2.37 10.99
C HIS A 88 -5.97 -2.84 12.05
N THR A 89 -7.24 -2.42 11.97
CA THR A 89 -8.26 -2.83 12.93
C THR A 89 -8.49 -4.35 12.91
N CYS A 90 -8.57 -4.95 11.71
CA CYS A 90 -8.70 -6.40 11.62
C CYS A 90 -7.46 -7.12 12.15
N GLY A 91 -6.26 -6.68 11.78
CA GLY A 91 -5.01 -7.26 12.28
C GLY A 91 -4.93 -7.26 13.80
N MET A 92 -5.32 -6.17 14.47
CA MET A 92 -5.38 -6.13 15.95
C MET A 92 -6.39 -7.12 16.54
N ASN A 93 -7.50 -7.36 15.85
CA ASN A 93 -8.58 -8.23 16.33
C ASN A 93 -8.30 -9.71 16.08
N GLU A 94 -7.78 -10.05 14.91
CA GLU A 94 -7.64 -11.45 14.45
C GLU A 94 -6.21 -11.98 14.59
N CYS A 95 -5.18 -11.14 14.42
CA CYS A 95 -3.78 -11.55 14.49
C CYS A 95 -3.19 -11.28 15.88
N LYS A 96 -3.38 -12.22 16.81
CA LYS A 96 -2.89 -12.10 18.20
C LYS A 96 -1.40 -12.37 18.36
N ASP A 97 -0.81 -13.13 17.46
CA ASP A 97 0.63 -13.36 17.45
C ASP A 97 1.36 -12.16 16.81
N LYS A 98 2.34 -11.62 17.55
CA LYS A 98 3.20 -10.55 17.04
C LYS A 98 3.98 -10.99 15.79
N GLU A 99 4.32 -12.27 15.69
CA GLU A 99 5.03 -12.82 14.53
C GLU A 99 4.22 -12.75 13.25
N ASP A 100 2.88 -12.75 13.31
CA ASP A 100 2.05 -12.59 12.11
C ASP A 100 2.19 -11.19 11.51
N GLY A 101 2.42 -10.16 12.33
CA GLY A 101 2.78 -8.83 11.86
C GLY A 101 4.09 -8.83 11.07
N TYR A 102 5.13 -9.49 11.60
CA TYR A 102 6.43 -9.60 10.91
C TYR A 102 6.35 -10.44 9.63
N ARG A 103 5.56 -11.52 9.64
CA ARG A 103 5.31 -12.34 8.46
C ARG A 103 4.54 -11.57 7.39
N MET A 104 3.56 -10.73 7.78
CA MET A 104 2.84 -9.88 6.85
C MET A 104 3.74 -8.84 6.19
N VAL A 105 4.63 -8.20 6.95
CA VAL A 105 5.62 -7.26 6.42
C VAL A 105 6.59 -7.97 5.46
N ARG A 106 7.06 -9.17 5.82
CA ARG A 106 7.93 -9.98 4.93
C ARG A 106 7.21 -10.35 3.63
N TRP A 107 5.95 -10.78 3.71
CA TRP A 107 5.13 -11.07 2.55
C TRP A 107 5.00 -9.84 1.65
N PHE A 108 4.63 -8.67 2.20
CA PHE A 108 4.51 -7.45 1.42
C PHE A 108 5.83 -7.08 0.73
N ASN A 109 6.94 -7.14 1.45
CA ASN A 109 8.25 -6.85 0.87
C ASN A 109 8.61 -7.83 -0.25
N SER A 110 8.24 -9.11 -0.13
CA SER A 110 8.53 -10.12 -1.16
C SER A 110 7.80 -9.89 -2.49
N ILE A 111 6.67 -9.18 -2.47
CA ILE A 111 5.87 -8.92 -3.68
C ILE A 111 6.01 -7.48 -4.19
N CYS A 112 6.26 -6.51 -3.31
CA CYS A 112 6.27 -5.09 -3.65
C CYS A 112 7.65 -4.41 -3.57
N MET A 113 8.66 -5.03 -2.94
CA MET A 113 9.97 -4.40 -2.70
C MET A 113 11.12 -5.19 -3.35
N ILE A 114 10.94 -5.53 -4.64
CA ILE A 114 11.90 -6.28 -5.47
C ILE A 114 12.85 -5.40 -6.28
#